data_AF-A0A3N5VH98-F1
#
_entry.id   AF-A0A3N5VH98-F1
#
_cell.length_a   1.000
_cell.length_b   1.000
_cell.length_c   1.000
_cell.angle_alpha   90.00
_cell.angle_beta   90.00
_cell.angle_gamma   90.00
#
_symmetry.space_group_name_H-M   'P 1'
#
loop_
_entity.id
_entity.type
_entity.pdbx_description
1 polymer ?
#
loop_
_entity_poly.entity_id
_entity_poly.type
_entity_poly.pdbx_seq_one_letter_code
_entity_poly.pdbx_strand_id
1 'polypeptide(L)'
;GLALKGPQHDEAWLIFLDMVHNYMPTFEQKAEALHWFPMFRTWFGLCGLCKLPWNDIVPEDNAETLEPAKIMKHVEWYTRFFSTVTGRESKPDDLITMSEAVYNFQRLFNLKMGFGRREHDAIPYRAAGPVTKEEYESRKERYDKQLVEKHGVDITGKSTEEKVKILRRLREEMYEKLKDAVYKRRGWTAEGIPKVATVKRLKIDFQEVLDLLKANGVTE
;
A
#
# COMPACT_ATOMS: atom_id res chain seq x y z
N GLY A 1 4.69 7.78 -3.81
CA GLY A 1 3.65 6.75 -3.58
C GLY A 1 4.23 5.66 -2.70
N LEU A 2 3.43 4.72 -2.20
CA LEU A 2 3.87 3.77 -1.15
C LEU A 2 4.59 2.50 -1.67
N ALA A 3 4.84 2.41 -2.98
CA ALA A 3 5.57 1.32 -3.62
C ALA A 3 7.09 1.57 -3.56
N LEU A 4 7.89 0.51 -3.37
CA LEU A 4 9.33 0.63 -3.15
C LEU A 4 10.13 0.84 -4.42
N LYS A 5 9.63 0.34 -5.55
CA LYS A 5 10.30 0.41 -6.86
C LYS A 5 9.98 1.68 -7.65
N GLY A 6 9.39 2.69 -7.00
CA GLY A 6 8.86 3.89 -7.65
C GLY A 6 7.38 3.76 -8.05
N PRO A 7 6.86 4.68 -8.88
CA PRO A 7 5.44 4.74 -9.21
C PRO A 7 5.02 3.60 -10.15
N GLN A 8 4.49 2.52 -9.58
CA GLN A 8 3.95 1.37 -10.31
C GLN A 8 2.75 0.77 -9.58
N HIS A 9 1.99 -0.08 -10.28
CA HIS A 9 0.84 -0.81 -9.73
C HIS A 9 1.11 -2.31 -9.53
N ASP A 10 2.30 -2.80 -9.90
CA ASP A 10 2.82 -4.15 -9.73
C ASP A 10 2.85 -4.65 -8.27
N GLU A 11 3.16 -3.79 -7.30
CA GLU A 11 3.18 -4.13 -5.87
C GLU A 11 1.76 -4.09 -5.26
N ALA A 12 0.91 -3.16 -5.70
CA ALA A 12 -0.43 -2.98 -5.16
C ALA A 12 -1.40 -2.51 -6.25
N TRP A 13 -2.24 -3.42 -6.74
CA TRP A 13 -3.30 -3.12 -7.70
C TRP A 13 -4.65 -3.15 -6.97
N LEU A 14 -4.93 -2.07 -6.25
CA LEU A 14 -6.03 -2.01 -5.28
C LEU A 14 -7.24 -1.19 -5.76
N ILE A 15 -7.20 -0.67 -6.99
CA ILE A 15 -8.22 0.25 -7.49
C ILE A 15 -9.61 -0.39 -7.55
N PHE A 16 -9.70 -1.68 -7.90
CA PHE A 16 -10.97 -2.40 -7.92
C PHE A 16 -11.55 -2.56 -6.52
N LEU A 17 -10.71 -2.94 -5.55
CA LEU A 17 -11.13 -3.12 -4.17
C LEU A 17 -11.59 -1.79 -3.54
N ASP A 18 -10.85 -0.69 -3.78
CA ASP A 18 -11.15 0.61 -3.18
C ASP A 18 -12.24 1.37 -3.94
N MET A 19 -12.02 1.65 -5.23
CA MET A 19 -12.84 2.59 -5.98
C MET A 19 -14.06 1.98 -6.67
N VAL A 20 -14.04 0.67 -6.95
CA VAL A 20 -15.14 -0.02 -7.65
C VAL A 20 -16.05 -0.73 -6.65
N HIS A 21 -15.46 -1.52 -5.75
CA HIS A 21 -16.22 -2.33 -4.80
C HIS A 21 -16.36 -1.71 -3.40
N ASN A 22 -15.52 -0.72 -3.05
CA ASN A 22 -15.50 -0.11 -1.72
C ASN A 22 -15.34 -1.13 -0.58
N TYR A 23 -14.51 -2.17 -0.79
CA TYR A 23 -14.22 -3.23 0.18
C TYR A 23 -13.23 -2.81 1.28
N MET A 24 -12.64 -1.62 1.19
CA MET A 24 -11.68 -1.11 2.18
C MET A 24 -12.03 0.32 2.61
N PRO A 25 -13.20 0.56 3.22
CA PRO A 25 -13.67 1.90 3.56
C PRO A 25 -12.78 2.64 4.60
N THR A 26 -12.08 1.93 5.49
CA THR A 26 -11.25 2.57 6.54
C THR A 26 -9.77 2.64 6.19
N PHE A 27 -9.03 3.54 6.84
CA PHE A 27 -7.58 3.63 6.67
C PHE A 27 -6.86 2.36 7.15
N GLU A 28 -7.37 1.69 8.17
CA GLU A 28 -6.84 0.44 8.69
C GLU A 28 -6.97 -0.69 7.66
N GLN A 29 -8.12 -0.81 6.99
CA GLN A 29 -8.33 -1.80 5.94
C GLN A 29 -7.44 -1.51 4.72
N LYS A 30 -7.32 -0.23 4.33
CA LYS A 30 -6.39 0.18 3.26
C LYS A 30 -4.94 -0.10 3.64
N ALA A 31 -4.56 0.13 4.89
CA ALA A 31 -3.23 -0.16 5.40
C ALA A 31 -2.93 -1.66 5.42
N GLU A 32 -3.90 -2.49 5.80
CA GLU A 32 -3.80 -3.95 5.72
C GLU A 32 -3.58 -4.40 4.27
N ALA A 33 -4.36 -3.90 3.32
CA ALA A 33 -4.17 -4.24 1.92
C ALA A 33 -2.83 -3.74 1.35
N LEU A 34 -2.40 -2.54 1.73
CA LEU A 34 -1.08 -2.00 1.40
C LEU A 34 0.08 -2.65 2.18
N HIS A 35 -0.20 -3.58 3.09
CA HIS A 35 0.78 -4.50 3.64
C HIS A 35 0.72 -5.84 2.89
N TRP A 36 -0.42 -6.52 2.92
CA TRP A 36 -0.56 -7.89 2.43
C TRP A 36 -0.30 -8.04 0.93
N PHE A 37 -0.90 -7.19 0.09
CA PHE A 37 -0.78 -7.31 -1.38
C PHE A 37 0.66 -7.08 -1.87
N PRO A 38 1.39 -6.04 -1.40
CA PRO A 38 2.81 -5.90 -1.74
C PRO A 38 3.67 -7.09 -1.34
N MET A 39 3.43 -7.72 -0.18
CA MET A 39 4.16 -8.92 0.22
C MET A 39 3.89 -10.08 -0.72
N PHE A 40 2.61 -10.43 -0.90
CA PHE A 40 2.27 -11.57 -1.75
C PHE A 40 2.72 -11.36 -3.20
N ARG A 41 2.60 -10.14 -3.74
CA ARG A 41 3.07 -9.83 -5.10
C ARG A 41 4.59 -9.80 -5.22
N THR A 42 5.30 -9.50 -4.13
CA THR A 42 6.76 -9.63 -4.08
C THR A 42 7.18 -11.09 -4.05
N TRP A 43 6.43 -11.96 -3.34
CA TRP A 43 6.71 -13.40 -3.29
C TRP A 43 6.77 -14.05 -4.68
N PHE A 44 5.86 -13.69 -5.60
CA PHE A 44 5.93 -14.13 -7.00
C PHE A 44 7.27 -13.81 -7.66
N GLY A 45 7.80 -12.60 -7.45
CA GLY A 45 9.09 -12.19 -7.97
C GLY A 45 10.26 -12.97 -7.38
N LEU A 46 10.18 -13.35 -6.10
CA LEU A 46 11.19 -14.17 -5.43
C LEU A 46 11.22 -15.61 -5.95
N CYS A 47 10.05 -16.14 -6.34
CA CYS A 47 9.91 -17.50 -6.85
C CYS A 47 9.96 -17.60 -8.38
N GLY A 48 10.14 -16.49 -9.10
CA GLY A 48 10.17 -16.47 -10.57
C GLY A 48 8.82 -16.83 -11.22
N LEU A 49 7.71 -16.53 -10.56
CA LEU A 49 6.37 -16.91 -10.99
C LEU A 49 5.59 -15.70 -11.55
N CYS A 50 4.73 -15.95 -12.54
CA CYS A 50 3.76 -14.95 -12.99
C CYS A 50 2.64 -14.81 -11.95
N LYS A 51 2.24 -13.58 -11.63
CA LYS A 51 1.17 -13.26 -10.67
C LYS A 51 -0.24 -13.25 -11.26
N LEU A 52 -0.36 -13.22 -12.59
CA LEU A 52 -1.67 -13.16 -13.27
C LEU A 52 -2.52 -14.41 -13.03
N PRO A 53 -1.99 -15.65 -13.04
CA PRO A 53 -2.80 -16.83 -12.73
C PRO A 53 -3.43 -16.78 -11.32
N TRP A 54 -2.78 -16.11 -10.36
CA TRP A 54 -3.39 -15.88 -9.05
C TRP A 54 -4.60 -14.94 -9.14
N ASN A 55 -4.46 -13.82 -9.83
CA ASN A 55 -5.39 -12.69 -9.75
C ASN A 55 -6.49 -12.70 -10.83
N ASP A 56 -6.21 -13.25 -12.01
CA ASP A 56 -7.05 -13.08 -13.21
C ASP A 56 -7.92 -14.31 -13.49
N ILE A 57 -7.67 -15.44 -12.85
CA ILE A 57 -8.44 -16.69 -12.99
C ILE A 57 -9.10 -16.99 -11.65
N VAL A 58 -10.25 -16.39 -11.38
CA VAL A 58 -10.88 -16.49 -10.06
C VAL A 58 -11.66 -17.81 -9.95
N PRO A 59 -11.50 -18.61 -8.87
CA PRO A 59 -12.33 -19.79 -8.61
C PRO A 59 -13.82 -19.44 -8.56
N GLU A 60 -14.68 -20.34 -9.05
CA GLU A 60 -16.14 -20.13 -9.10
C GLU A 60 -16.74 -19.79 -7.73
N ASP A 61 -16.21 -20.41 -6.67
CA ASP A 61 -16.63 -20.25 -5.27
C ASP A 61 -15.99 -19.04 -4.56
N ASN A 62 -15.09 -18.30 -5.20
CA ASN A 62 -14.29 -17.27 -4.51
C ASN A 62 -15.13 -16.12 -3.93
N ALA A 63 -16.21 -15.74 -4.62
CA ALA A 63 -17.08 -14.65 -4.20
C ALA A 63 -17.77 -14.91 -2.84
N GLU A 64 -17.91 -16.18 -2.47
CA GLU A 64 -18.56 -16.63 -1.24
C GLU A 64 -17.57 -16.81 -0.07
N THR A 65 -16.27 -16.62 -0.32
CA THR A 65 -15.23 -16.78 0.71
C THR A 65 -15.16 -15.57 1.65
N LEU A 66 -14.49 -15.73 2.80
CA LEU A 66 -14.30 -14.66 3.79
C LEU A 66 -13.44 -13.50 3.27
N GLU A 67 -12.47 -13.79 2.40
CA GLU A 67 -11.56 -12.78 1.82
C GLU A 67 -11.47 -12.91 0.29
N PRO A 68 -12.56 -12.63 -0.45
CA PRO A 68 -12.60 -12.82 -1.91
C PRO A 68 -11.51 -12.04 -2.64
N ALA A 69 -11.13 -10.88 -2.09
CA ALA A 69 -10.11 -10.00 -2.64
C ALA A 69 -8.70 -10.62 -2.66
N LYS A 70 -8.41 -11.59 -1.79
CA LYS A 70 -7.09 -12.24 -1.69
C LYS A 70 -7.01 -13.54 -2.50
N ILE A 71 -8.15 -14.10 -2.90
CA ILE A 71 -8.25 -15.37 -3.63
C ILE A 71 -7.50 -16.47 -2.86
N MET A 72 -7.88 -16.67 -1.60
CA MET A 72 -7.11 -17.50 -0.63
C MET A 72 -6.87 -18.94 -1.10
N LYS A 73 -7.82 -19.52 -1.86
CA LYS A 73 -7.67 -20.84 -2.47
C LYS A 73 -6.42 -20.95 -3.36
N HIS A 74 -6.11 -19.89 -4.12
CA HIS A 74 -4.88 -19.82 -4.90
C HIS A 74 -3.65 -19.68 -4.00
N VAL A 75 -3.72 -18.86 -2.95
CA VAL A 75 -2.61 -18.73 -1.98
C VAL A 75 -2.26 -20.09 -1.36
N GLU A 76 -3.26 -20.89 -1.01
CA GLU A 76 -3.07 -22.27 -0.54
C GLU A 76 -2.43 -23.18 -1.60
N TRP A 77 -2.84 -23.06 -2.87
CA TRP A 77 -2.22 -23.81 -3.96
C TRP A 77 -0.76 -23.43 -4.19
N TYR A 78 -0.43 -22.14 -4.17
CA TYR A 78 0.95 -21.67 -4.26
C TYR A 78 1.79 -22.13 -3.06
N THR A 79 1.18 -22.19 -1.87
CA THR A 79 1.81 -22.74 -0.68
C THR A 79 2.14 -24.22 -0.87
N ARG A 80 1.18 -25.03 -1.32
CA ARG A 80 1.38 -26.46 -1.62
C ARG A 80 2.44 -26.66 -2.70
N PHE A 81 2.40 -25.86 -3.76
CA PHE A 81 3.40 -25.86 -4.83
C PHE A 81 4.80 -25.60 -4.26
N PHE A 82 4.97 -24.54 -3.48
CA PHE A 82 6.25 -24.18 -2.86
C PHE A 82 6.78 -25.29 -1.95
N SER A 83 5.94 -25.81 -1.04
CA SER A 83 6.32 -26.90 -0.14
C SER A 83 6.75 -28.15 -0.92
N THR A 84 6.01 -28.53 -1.96
CA THR A 84 6.29 -29.72 -2.77
C THR A 84 7.58 -29.60 -3.55
N VAL A 85 7.83 -28.44 -4.18
CA VAL A 85 9.01 -28.22 -5.03
C VAL A 85 10.28 -28.07 -4.19
N THR A 86 10.20 -27.40 -3.04
CA THR A 86 11.38 -27.06 -2.23
C THR A 86 11.65 -28.06 -1.10
N GLY A 87 10.68 -28.90 -0.75
CA GLY A 87 10.71 -29.74 0.45
C GLY A 87 10.57 -28.96 1.76
N ARG A 88 10.23 -27.66 1.71
CA ARG A 88 10.06 -26.81 2.89
C ARG A 88 8.58 -26.62 3.19
N GLU A 89 8.07 -27.36 4.17
CA GLU A 89 6.70 -27.19 4.66
C GLU A 89 6.42 -25.73 5.02
N SER A 90 5.37 -25.17 4.38
CA SER A 90 4.96 -23.78 4.49
C SER A 90 3.44 -23.67 4.59
N LYS A 91 2.97 -22.58 5.19
CA LYS A 91 1.57 -22.14 5.26
C LYS A 91 1.39 -20.83 4.46
N PRO A 92 0.15 -20.41 4.13
CA PRO A 92 -0.10 -19.14 3.45
C PRO A 92 0.61 -17.93 4.07
N ASP A 93 0.57 -17.80 5.40
CA ASP A 93 1.21 -16.71 6.13
C ASP A 93 2.75 -16.74 6.05
N ASP A 94 3.34 -17.92 5.84
CA ASP A 94 4.79 -18.05 5.66
C ASP A 94 5.23 -17.39 4.35
N LEU A 95 4.44 -17.49 3.27
CA LEU A 95 4.75 -16.84 1.99
C LEU A 95 4.78 -15.30 2.13
N ILE A 96 3.85 -14.77 2.93
CA ILE A 96 3.79 -13.34 3.27
C ILE A 96 5.01 -12.96 4.11
N THR A 97 5.37 -13.75 5.12
CA THR A 97 6.51 -13.47 6.00
C THR A 97 7.84 -13.52 5.24
N MET A 98 8.03 -14.50 4.34
CA MET A 98 9.22 -14.61 3.48
C MET A 98 9.45 -13.34 2.67
N SER A 99 8.39 -12.84 2.04
CA SER A 99 8.45 -11.64 1.21
C SER A 99 8.52 -10.36 2.04
N GLU A 100 7.95 -10.34 3.26
CA GLU A 100 8.04 -9.19 4.18
C GLU A 100 9.47 -8.86 4.58
N ALA A 101 10.30 -9.87 4.83
CA ALA A 101 11.73 -9.67 5.11
C ALA A 101 12.43 -8.98 3.93
N VAL A 102 12.19 -9.45 2.70
CA VAL A 102 12.80 -8.87 1.49
C VAL A 102 12.25 -7.47 1.20
N TYR A 103 10.96 -7.24 1.37
CA TYR A 103 10.34 -5.92 1.17
C TYR A 103 10.93 -4.88 2.13
N ASN A 104 11.10 -5.24 3.41
CA ASN A 104 11.75 -4.35 4.37
C ASN A 104 13.24 -4.14 4.07
N PHE A 105 13.94 -5.18 3.61
CA PHE A 105 15.32 -5.06 3.16
C PHE A 105 15.46 -4.12 1.95
N GLN A 106 14.54 -4.19 0.99
CA GLN A 106 14.47 -3.24 -0.14
C GLN A 106 14.21 -1.80 0.35
N ARG A 107 13.33 -1.61 1.35
CA ARG A 107 13.10 -0.28 1.95
C ARG A 107 14.37 0.26 2.61
N LEU A 108 15.11 -0.58 3.33
CA LEU A 108 16.39 -0.21 3.95
C LEU A 108 17.46 0.07 2.90
N PHE A 109 17.49 -0.70 1.81
CA PHE A 109 18.38 -0.43 0.70
C PHE A 109 18.08 0.93 0.07
N ASN A 110 16.81 1.26 -0.18
CA ASN A 110 16.41 2.58 -0.64
C ASN A 110 16.88 3.69 0.33
N LEU A 111 16.75 3.47 1.64
CA LEU A 111 17.25 4.39 2.67
C LEU A 111 18.76 4.58 2.59
N LYS A 112 19.52 3.49 2.45
CA LYS A 112 20.98 3.54 2.27
C LYS A 112 21.37 4.35 1.03
N MET A 113 20.57 4.28 -0.04
CA MET A 113 20.79 5.01 -1.28
C MET A 113 20.29 6.47 -1.26
N GLY A 114 19.82 6.96 -0.11
CA GLY A 114 19.35 8.34 0.06
C GLY A 114 17.85 8.55 -0.21
N PHE A 115 17.08 7.48 -0.42
CA PHE A 115 15.63 7.51 -0.65
C PHE A 115 14.87 6.87 0.53
N GLY A 116 13.63 6.40 0.34
CA GLY A 116 12.95 5.57 1.34
C GLY A 116 12.51 6.29 2.62
N ARG A 117 12.34 7.61 2.55
CA ARG A 117 11.75 8.46 3.61
C ARG A 117 10.33 8.88 3.25
N ARG A 118 9.59 9.42 4.22
CA ARG A 118 8.22 9.91 4.05
C ARG A 118 8.04 10.85 2.86
N GLU A 119 9.00 11.74 2.63
CA GLU A 119 9.00 12.67 1.50
C GLU A 119 8.99 11.95 0.14
N HIS A 120 9.68 10.81 0.05
CA HIS A 120 9.78 9.99 -1.16
C HIS A 120 8.50 9.20 -1.44
N ASP A 121 7.64 9.04 -0.43
CA ASP A 121 6.34 8.41 -0.59
C ASP A 121 5.27 9.40 -1.08
N ALA A 122 5.60 10.68 -1.35
CA ALA A 122 4.69 11.66 -1.94
C ALA A 122 4.10 11.21 -3.30
N ILE A 123 2.89 11.67 -3.60
CA ILE A 123 2.25 11.46 -4.91
C ILE A 123 2.35 12.73 -5.75
N PRO A 124 2.32 12.62 -7.09
CA PRO A 124 2.30 13.79 -7.96
C PRO A 124 1.11 14.69 -7.60
N TYR A 125 1.32 16.01 -7.63
CA TYR A 125 0.27 17.01 -7.35
C TYR A 125 -1.03 16.72 -8.12
N ARG A 126 -0.94 16.38 -9.40
CA ARG A 126 -2.10 16.04 -10.23
C ARG A 126 -2.89 14.82 -9.76
N ALA A 127 -2.27 13.89 -9.04
CA ALA A 127 -2.94 12.67 -8.56
C ALA A 127 -3.90 12.94 -7.39
N ALA A 128 -3.73 14.05 -6.65
CA ALA A 128 -4.58 14.37 -5.52
C ALA A 128 -5.97 14.90 -5.94
N GLY A 129 -6.12 15.47 -7.14
CA GLY A 129 -7.41 16.05 -7.56
C GLY A 129 -7.31 16.92 -8.79
N PRO A 130 -8.42 17.56 -9.20
CA PRO A 130 -8.42 18.47 -10.35
C PRO A 130 -7.35 19.56 -10.16
N VAL A 131 -6.64 19.89 -11.23
CA VAL A 131 -5.58 20.89 -11.27
C VAL A 131 -6.10 22.21 -11.82
N THR A 132 -7.04 22.15 -12.77
CA THR A 132 -7.63 23.33 -13.39
C THR A 132 -9.11 23.46 -13.04
N LYS A 133 -9.67 24.63 -13.35
CA LYS A 133 -11.09 24.93 -13.22
C LYS A 133 -11.93 24.00 -14.10
N GLU A 134 -11.50 23.82 -15.34
CA GLU A 134 -12.18 23.02 -16.37
C GLU A 134 -12.25 21.55 -15.96
N GLU A 135 -11.18 21.02 -15.35
CA GLU A 135 -11.17 19.65 -14.81
C GLU A 135 -12.21 19.49 -13.69
N TYR A 136 -12.34 20.48 -12.80
CA TYR A 136 -13.37 20.46 -11.77
C TYR A 136 -14.77 20.53 -12.39
N GLU A 137 -14.98 21.48 -13.30
CA GLU A 137 -16.28 21.72 -13.94
C GLU A 137 -16.75 20.54 -14.77
N SER A 138 -15.83 19.83 -15.45
CA SER A 138 -16.13 18.61 -16.21
C SER A 138 -16.76 17.50 -15.37
N ARG A 139 -16.57 17.52 -14.05
CA ARG A 139 -17.11 16.55 -13.09
C ARG A 139 -17.69 17.25 -11.85
N LYS A 140 -18.29 18.42 -12.05
CA LYS A 140 -18.77 19.32 -10.98
C LYS A 140 -19.66 18.60 -9.97
N GLU A 141 -20.66 17.86 -10.44
CA GLU A 141 -21.59 17.13 -9.58
C GLU A 141 -20.86 16.16 -8.65
N ARG A 142 -19.92 15.37 -9.20
CA ARG A 142 -19.11 14.40 -8.43
C ARG A 142 -18.26 15.08 -7.35
N TYR A 143 -17.68 16.24 -7.63
CA TYR A 143 -16.80 16.94 -6.69
C TYR A 143 -17.58 17.73 -5.65
N ASP A 144 -18.64 18.43 -6.04
CA ASP A 144 -19.54 19.12 -5.12
C ASP A 144 -20.17 18.12 -4.14
N LYS A 145 -20.61 16.94 -4.62
CA LYS A 145 -21.11 15.85 -3.77
C LYS A 145 -20.08 15.36 -2.75
N GLN A 146 -18.81 15.22 -3.15
CA GLN A 146 -17.75 14.83 -2.21
C GLN A 146 -17.50 15.89 -1.14
N LEU A 147 -17.46 17.16 -1.52
CA LEU A 147 -17.25 18.27 -0.57
C LEU A 147 -18.37 18.34 0.45
N VAL A 148 -19.63 18.27 0.00
CA VAL A 148 -20.79 18.39 0.88
C VAL A 148 -21.01 17.12 1.69
N GLU A 149 -21.18 15.96 1.05
CA GLU A 149 -21.63 14.75 1.74
C GLU A 149 -20.51 14.03 2.50
N LYS A 150 -19.29 13.96 1.93
CA LYS A 150 -18.19 13.23 2.57
C LYS A 150 -17.38 14.09 3.53
N HIS A 151 -17.32 15.40 3.28
CA HIS A 151 -16.46 16.31 4.03
C HIS A 151 -17.23 17.39 4.81
N GLY A 152 -18.55 17.47 4.66
CA GLY A 152 -19.38 18.42 5.40
C GLY A 152 -19.06 19.89 5.09
N VAL A 153 -18.50 20.18 3.92
CA VAL A 153 -18.10 21.54 3.52
C VAL A 153 -19.30 22.26 2.92
N ASP A 154 -19.66 23.42 3.47
CA ASP A 154 -20.57 24.35 2.80
C ASP A 154 -19.87 25.01 1.61
N ILE A 155 -20.43 24.79 0.42
CA ILE A 155 -19.90 25.30 -0.85
C ILE A 155 -20.69 26.50 -1.38
N THR A 156 -21.71 26.97 -0.66
CA THR A 156 -22.53 28.12 -1.05
C THR A 156 -21.67 29.37 -1.22
N GLY A 157 -21.81 30.04 -2.36
CA GLY A 157 -21.06 31.26 -2.67
C GLY A 157 -19.59 31.07 -3.02
N LYS A 158 -19.05 29.84 -3.00
CA LYS A 158 -17.64 29.58 -3.36
C LYS A 158 -17.44 29.48 -4.87
N SER A 159 -16.39 30.12 -5.37
CA SER A 159 -15.90 29.96 -6.74
C SER A 159 -15.39 28.53 -7.01
N THR A 160 -15.28 28.14 -8.28
CA THR A 160 -14.74 26.83 -8.66
C THR A 160 -13.29 26.68 -8.17
N GLU A 161 -12.50 27.73 -8.27
CA GLU A 161 -11.09 27.80 -7.87
C GLU A 161 -10.92 27.58 -6.37
N GLU A 162 -11.82 28.14 -5.53
CA GLU A 162 -11.84 27.89 -4.09
C GLU A 162 -12.21 26.43 -3.79
N LYS A 163 -13.20 25.87 -4.47
CA LYS A 163 -13.59 24.46 -4.29
C LYS A 163 -12.49 23.50 -4.69
N VAL A 164 -11.76 23.78 -5.76
CA VAL A 164 -10.55 23.03 -6.16
C VAL A 164 -9.53 23.04 -5.01
N LYS A 165 -9.19 24.22 -4.47
CA LYS A 165 -8.23 24.34 -3.37
C LYS A 165 -8.66 23.55 -2.13
N ILE A 166 -9.94 23.64 -1.74
CA ILE A 166 -10.47 22.91 -0.58
C ILE A 166 -10.42 21.39 -0.80
N LEU A 167 -10.93 20.91 -1.94
CA LEU A 167 -10.96 19.49 -2.25
C LEU A 167 -9.56 18.88 -2.25
N ARG A 168 -8.61 19.58 -2.85
CA ARG A 168 -7.20 19.13 -2.91
C ARG A 168 -6.59 19.04 -1.53
N ARG A 169 -6.71 20.10 -0.72
CA ARG A 169 -6.21 20.11 0.66
C ARG A 169 -6.75 18.92 1.46
N LEU A 170 -8.06 18.67 1.39
CA LEU A 170 -8.67 17.53 2.09
C LEU A 170 -8.11 16.18 1.63
N ARG A 171 -7.88 16.01 0.33
CA ARG A 171 -7.34 14.76 -0.22
C ARG A 171 -5.86 14.56 0.09
N GLU A 172 -5.08 15.63 0.09
CA GLU A 172 -3.69 15.62 0.53
C GLU A 172 -3.60 15.26 2.02
N GLU A 173 -4.45 15.86 2.87
CA GLU A 173 -4.57 15.49 4.31
C GLU A 173 -4.98 14.03 4.51
N MET A 174 -5.94 13.52 3.72
CA MET A 174 -6.31 12.10 3.76
C MET A 174 -5.16 11.18 3.32
N TYR A 175 -4.35 11.60 2.36
CA TYR A 175 -3.18 10.83 1.94
C TYR A 175 -2.13 10.75 3.04
N GLU A 176 -1.89 11.83 3.78
CA GLU A 176 -1.00 11.81 4.94
C GLU A 176 -1.51 10.84 6.03
N LYS A 177 -2.81 10.84 6.33
CA LYS A 177 -3.43 9.88 7.27
C LYS A 177 -3.28 8.43 6.79
N LEU A 178 -3.42 8.19 5.48
CA LEU A 178 -3.19 6.87 4.90
C LEU A 178 -1.73 6.43 5.08
N LYS A 179 -0.75 7.31 4.84
CA LYS A 179 0.67 6.99 5.08
C LYS A 179 0.91 6.59 6.52
N ASP A 180 0.33 7.32 7.48
CA ASP A 180 0.48 7.01 8.91
C ASP A 180 -0.08 5.63 9.25
N ALA A 181 -1.28 5.30 8.76
CA ALA A 181 -1.89 3.99 8.95
C ALA A 181 -1.02 2.87 8.33
N VAL A 182 -0.50 3.08 7.12
CA VAL A 182 0.37 2.12 6.42
C VAL A 182 1.69 1.93 7.15
N TYR A 183 2.36 3.00 7.57
CA TYR A 183 3.62 2.92 8.30
C TYR A 183 3.43 2.19 9.63
N LYS A 184 2.37 2.52 10.37
CA LYS A 184 2.01 1.79 11.59
C LYS A 184 1.83 0.31 11.31
N ARG A 185 1.08 -0.05 10.25
CA ARG A 185 0.82 -1.44 9.90
C ARG A 185 2.07 -2.21 9.46
N ARG A 186 3.00 -1.55 8.76
CA ARG A 186 4.28 -2.12 8.32
C ARG A 186 5.33 -2.18 9.44
N GLY A 187 5.05 -1.60 10.61
CA GLY A 187 6.03 -1.51 11.70
C GLY A 187 7.15 -0.51 11.40
N TRP A 188 6.81 0.60 10.75
CA TRP A 188 7.73 1.68 10.40
C TRP A 188 7.53 2.89 11.32
N THR A 189 8.50 3.79 11.36
CA THR A 189 8.41 5.10 12.01
C THR A 189 7.51 6.04 11.20
N ALA A 190 7.17 7.21 11.77
CA ALA A 190 6.41 8.25 11.07
C ALA A 190 7.16 8.78 9.83
N GLU A 191 8.49 8.65 9.81
CA GLU A 191 9.37 8.97 8.67
C GLU A 191 9.42 7.85 7.61
N GLY A 192 8.65 6.78 7.78
CA GLY A 192 8.58 5.67 6.83
C GLY A 192 9.82 4.77 6.84
N ILE A 193 10.54 4.68 7.97
CA ILE A 193 11.72 3.84 8.13
C ILE A 193 11.36 2.61 8.99
N PRO A 194 11.75 1.37 8.62
CA PRO A 194 11.52 0.20 9.48
C PRO A 194 12.10 0.37 10.89
N LYS A 195 11.35 -0.01 11.92
CA LYS A 195 11.80 0.03 13.33
C LYS A 195 12.81 -1.07 13.66
N VAL A 196 13.58 -0.91 14.74
CA VAL A 196 14.51 -1.98 15.19
C VAL A 196 13.74 -3.24 15.54
N ALA A 197 12.60 -3.12 16.22
CA ALA A 197 11.70 -4.25 16.49
C ALA A 197 11.27 -5.00 15.22
N THR A 198 11.04 -4.29 14.11
CA THR A 198 10.60 -4.88 12.83
C THR A 198 11.73 -5.67 12.18
N VAL A 199 12.95 -5.11 12.10
CA VAL A 199 14.08 -5.81 11.48
C VAL A 199 14.52 -7.04 12.29
N LYS A 200 14.42 -6.98 13.62
CA LYS A 200 14.66 -8.13 14.51
C LYS A 200 13.63 -9.25 14.31
N ARG A 201 12.33 -8.90 14.27
CA ARG A 201 11.25 -9.87 13.98
C ARG A 201 11.46 -10.58 12.66
N LEU A 202 11.94 -9.85 11.65
CA LEU A 202 12.19 -10.35 10.30
C LEU A 202 13.58 -10.99 10.12
N LYS A 203 14.42 -11.00 11.16
CA LYS A 203 15.79 -11.56 11.14
C LYS A 203 16.67 -10.94 10.05
N ILE A 204 16.51 -9.63 9.83
CA ILE A 204 17.32 -8.82 8.90
C ILE A 204 18.11 -7.73 9.65
N ASP A 205 18.29 -7.90 10.96
CA ASP A 205 19.00 -7.01 11.89
C ASP A 205 20.53 -7.19 11.84
N PHE A 206 21.09 -7.29 10.64
CA PHE A 206 22.54 -7.28 10.43
C PHE A 206 23.16 -6.00 11.02
N GLN A 207 24.43 -6.05 11.41
CA GLN A 207 25.09 -4.89 12.04
C GLN A 207 25.00 -3.64 11.16
N GLU A 208 25.15 -3.79 9.84
CA GLU A 208 25.04 -2.71 8.86
C GLU A 208 23.64 -2.13 8.77
N VAL A 209 22.60 -2.95 8.99
CA VAL A 209 21.21 -2.49 9.05
C VAL A 209 20.97 -1.71 10.34
N LEU A 210 21.45 -2.21 11.48
CA LEU A 210 21.34 -1.52 12.76
C LEU A 210 22.09 -0.18 12.77
N ASP A 211 23.29 -0.15 12.18
CA ASP A 211 24.08 1.07 12.03
C ASP A 211 23.38 2.09 11.11
N LEU A 212 22.79 1.62 10.00
CA LEU A 212 21.98 2.46 9.12
C LEU A 212 20.78 3.04 9.86
N LEU A 213 20.04 2.23 10.63
CA LEU A 213 18.90 2.69 11.42
C LEU A 213 19.32 3.76 12.44
N LYS A 214 20.40 3.50 13.18
CA LYS A 214 20.96 4.43 14.16
C LYS A 214 21.40 5.75 13.52
N ALA A 215 22.09 5.70 12.38
CA ALA A 215 22.48 6.89 11.62
C ALA A 215 21.29 7.73 11.13
N ASN A 216 20.11 7.11 11.01
CA ASN A 216 18.86 7.76 10.63
C ASN A 216 17.93 8.04 11.83
N GLY A 217 18.44 7.96 13.06
CA GLY A 217 17.70 8.30 14.29
C GLY A 217 16.75 7.22 14.82
N VAL A 218 16.83 6.00 14.29
CA VAL A 218 15.99 4.86 14.71
C VAL A 218 16.81 3.95 15.64
N THR A 219 16.51 3.98 16.93
CA THR A 219 17.25 3.22 17.96
C THR A 219 16.43 2.14 18.64
N GLU A 220 15.11 2.11 18.42
CA GLU A 220 14.13 1.17 18.98
C GLU A 220 13.16 0.61 17.90
#